data_AF-W7QKT0-F1
#
_entry.id   AF-W7QKT0-F1
#
_cell.length_a   1.000
_cell.length_b   1.000
_cell.length_c   1.000
_cell.angle_alpha   90.00
_cell.angle_beta   90.00
_cell.angle_gamma   90.00
#
_symmetry.space_group_name_H-M   'P 1'
#
loop_
_entity.id
_entity.type
_entity.pdbx_description
1 polymer ?
#
loop_
_entity_poly.entity_id
_entity_poly.type
_entity_poly.pdbx_seq_one_letter_code
_entity_poly.pdbx_strand_id
1 'polypeptide(L)' 'MERFVRSLKPERLNSISFINHESVVCEVEKYIEFYNYQRRHSALGYMTPHQKYIEMKNAA' A
#
# COMPACT_ATOMS: atom_id res chain seq x y z
N MET A 1 10.07 -0.93 5.80
CA MET A 1 8.86 -1.78 5.84
C MET A 1 7.82 -1.33 6.88
N GLU A 2 8.24 -0.77 8.02
CA GLU A 2 7.33 -0.41 9.14
C GLU A 2 6.18 0.53 8.76
N ARG A 3 6.39 1.48 7.85
CA ARG A 3 5.37 2.46 7.47
C ARG A 3 4.18 1.85 6.72
N PHE A 4 4.42 0.81 5.93
CA PHE A 4 3.37 0.10 5.19
C PHE A 4 2.43 -0.61 6.17
N VAL A 5 2.98 -1.45 7.06
CA VAL A 5 2.20 -2.24 8.01
C VAL A 5 1.46 -1.34 9.02
N ARG A 6 2.10 -0.25 9.43
CA ARG A 6 1.49 0.77 10.31
C ARG A 6 0.27 1.44 9.67
N SER A 7 0.27 1.59 8.34
CA SER A 7 -0.83 2.20 7.57
C SER A 7 -1.95 1.18 7.31
N LEU A 8 -1.58 -0.04 6.91
CA LEU A 8 -2.50 -1.14 6.57
C LEU A 8 -3.49 -1.46 7.70
N LYS A 9 -3.02 -1.56 8.94
CA LYS A 9 -3.85 -1.93 10.09
C LYS A 9 -5.02 -0.95 10.31
N PRO A 10 -4.80 0.33 10.63
CA PRO A 10 -5.89 1.28 10.87
C PRO A 10 -6.70 1.63 9.62
N GLU A 11 -6.10 1.63 8.42
CA GLU A 11 -6.82 2.08 7.22
C GLU A 11 -7.71 1.00 6.59
N ARG A 12 -7.40 -0.29 6.80
CA ARG A 12 -8.16 -1.40 6.20
C ARG A 12 -8.56 -2.46 7.20
N LEU A 13 -7.61 -3.01 7.95
CA LEU A 13 -7.86 -4.24 8.71
C LEU A 13 -8.67 -4.02 9.99
N ASN A 14 -8.45 -2.92 10.70
CA ASN A 14 -9.08 -2.69 12.01
C ASN A 14 -10.59 -2.45 11.93
N SER A 15 -11.09 -2.02 10.76
CA SER A 15 -12.51 -1.71 10.55
C SER A 15 -13.30 -2.88 9.97
N ILE A 16 -12.66 -4.02 9.71
CA ILE A 16 -13.24 -5.17 9.02
C ILE A 16 -13.07 -6.42 9.89
N SER A 17 -14.14 -7.19 10.03
CA SER A 17 -14.08 -8.54 10.60
C SER A 17 -14.03 -9.57 9.46
N PHE A 18 -13.10 -10.50 9.54
CA PHE A 18 -12.88 -11.51 8.51
C PHE A 18 -13.41 -12.87 8.96
N ILE A 19 -14.09 -13.57 8.06
CA ILE A 19 -14.70 -14.88 8.33
C ILE A 19 -13.65 -16.00 8.23
N ASN A 20 -12.67 -15.85 7.33
CA ASN A 20 -11.60 -16.83 7.11
C ASN A 20 -10.28 -16.14 6.74
N HIS A 21 -9.20 -16.90 6.77
CA HIS A 21 -7.86 -16.40 6.44
C HIS A 21 -7.75 -15.88 5.01
N GLU A 22 -8.38 -16.56 4.05
CA GLU A 22 -8.35 -16.20 2.63
C GLU A 22 -8.91 -14.78 2.39
N SER A 23 -9.95 -14.39 3.11
CA SER A 23 -10.54 -13.05 3.04
C SER A 23 -9.55 -11.97 3.49
N VAL A 24 -8.72 -12.26 4.51
CA VAL A 24 -7.66 -11.35 4.97
C VAL A 24 -6.58 -11.23 3.90
N VAL A 25 -6.15 -12.35 3.31
CA VAL A 25 -5.13 -12.36 2.25
C VAL A 25 -5.59 -11.51 1.07
N CYS A 26 -6.82 -11.73 0.58
CA CYS A 26 -7.39 -10.97 -0.52
C CYS A 26 -7.45 -9.46 -0.23
N GLU A 27 -7.83 -9.06 0.99
CA GLU A 27 -7.89 -7.64 1.37
C GLU A 27 -6.48 -7.02 1.45
N VAL A 28 -5.49 -7.76 1.94
CA VAL A 28 -4.10 -7.31 1.98
C VAL A 28 -3.54 -7.16 0.56
N GLU A 29 -3.82 -8.08 -0.35
CA GLU A 29 -3.40 -7.98 -1.76
C GLU A 29 -4.00 -6.75 -2.45
N LYS A 30 -5.30 -6.53 -2.28
CA LYS A 30 -5.98 -5.31 -2.76
C LYS A 30 -5.33 -4.05 -2.19
N TYR A 31 -4.97 -4.06 -0.92
CA TYR A 31 -4.32 -2.92 -0.30
C TYR A 31 -2.89 -2.69 -0.82
N ILE A 32 -2.13 -3.75 -1.13
CA ILE A 32 -0.80 -3.65 -1.74
C ILE A 32 -0.91 -2.95 -3.11
N GLU A 33 -1.90 -3.35 -3.94
CA GLU A 33 -2.14 -2.70 -5.22
C GLU A 33 -2.47 -1.21 -5.04
N PHE A 34 -3.44 -0.90 -4.19
CA PHE A 34 -3.79 0.48 -3.86
C PHE A 34 -2.58 1.29 -3.37
N TYR A 35 -1.80 0.73 -2.44
CA TYR A 35 -0.65 1.39 -1.85
C TYR A 35 0.43 1.70 -2.90
N ASN A 36 0.70 0.77 -3.81
CA ASN A 36 1.77 0.93 -4.80
C ASN A 36 1.38 1.82 -5.99
N TYR A 37 0.12 1.75 -6.43
CA TYR A 37 -0.30 2.35 -7.69
C TYR A 37 -1.23 3.56 -7.55
N GLN A 38 -1.91 3.72 -6.41
CA GLN A 38 -2.92 4.77 -6.23
C GLN A 38 -2.60 5.72 -5.08
N ARG A 39 -1.96 5.22 -4.01
CA ARG A 39 -1.65 6.03 -2.82
C ARG A 39 -0.53 7.03 -3.10
N ARG A 40 -0.84 8.31 -2.92
CA ARG A 40 0.14 9.40 -2.98
C ARG A 40 0.81 9.60 -1.63
N HIS A 41 2.14 9.76 -1.65
CA HIS A 41 2.92 10.03 -0.44
C HIS A 41 3.54 11.41 -0.50
N SER A 42 3.27 12.26 0.49
CA SER A 42 3.88 13.59 0.58
C SER A 42 5.41 13.54 0.60
N ALA A 43 5.99 12.53 1.27
CA ALA A 43 7.43 12.29 1.29
C ALA A 43 8.03 11.92 -0.10
N LEU A 44 7.19 11.50 -1.04
CA LEU A 44 7.58 11.20 -2.43
C LEU A 44 7.19 12.34 -3.39
N GLY A 45 6.93 13.55 -2.90
CA GLY A 45 6.45 14.65 -3.74
C GLY A 45 5.03 14.39 -4.29
N TYR A 46 4.19 13.72 -3.50
CA TYR A 46 2.85 13.27 -3.90
C TYR A 46 2.81 12.25 -5.06
N MET A 47 3.94 11.60 -5.34
CA MET A 47 3.97 10.45 -6.23
C MET A 47 3.53 9.17 -5.52
N THR A 48 3.10 8.19 -6.31
CA THR A 48 2.91 6.82 -5.83
C THR A 48 4.25 6.10 -5.72
N PRO A 49 4.35 5.04 -4.88
CA PRO A 49 5.59 4.27 -4.79
C PRO A 49 6.06 3.73 -6.15
N HIS A 50 5.13 3.28 -7.00
CA HIS A 50 5.45 2.82 -8.34
C HIS A 50 5.99 3.94 -9.24
N GLN A 51 5.37 5.13 -9.21
CA GLN A 51 5.86 6.29 -9.97
C GLN A 51 7.28 6.67 -9.54
N LYS A 52 7.54 6.69 -8.23
CA LYS A 52 8.88 7.00 -7.72
C LYS A 52 9.91 5.95 -8.12
N TYR A 53 9.53 4.67 -8.11
CA TYR A 53 10.38 3.59 -8.59
C TYR A 53 10.75 3.75 -10.07
N ILE A 54 9.79 4.07 -10.94
CA ILE A 54 10.06 4.35 -12.36
C ILE A 54 11.00 5.54 -12.52
N GLU A 55 10.76 6.64 -11.81
CA GLU A 55 11.63 7.82 -11.85
C GLU A 55 13.07 7.46 -11.49
N MET A 56 13.28 6.72 -10.40
CA MET A 56 14.61 6.29 -9.97
C MET A 56 15.28 5.34 -10.97
N LYS A 57 14.49 4.46 -11.62
CA LYS A 57 15.00 3.54 -12.66
C LYS A 57 15.44 4.30 -13.92
N ASN A 58 14.74 5.36 -14.29
CA ASN A 58 15.07 6.15 -15.48
C ASN A 58 16.22 7.14 -15.25
N ALA A 59 16.55 7.44 -13.99
CA ALA A 59 17.65 8.30 -13.59
C ALA A 59 19.00 7.56 -13.41
N ALA A 60 18.99 6.23 -13.53
CA ALA A 60 20.15 5.35 -13.45
C ALA A 60 20.63 4.94 -14.85
#